data_AF-A0A497BJD7-F1
#
_entry.id   AF-A0A497BJD7-F1
#
_cell.length_a   1.000
_cell.length_b   1.000
_cell.length_c   1.000
_cell.angle_alpha   90.00
_cell.angle_beta   90.00
_cell.angle_gamma   90.00
#
_symmetry.space_group_name_H-M   'P 1'
#
loop_
_entity.id
_entity.type
_entity.pdbx_description
1 polymer ?
#
loop_
_entity_poly.entity_id
_entity_poly.type
_entity_poly.pdbx_seq_one_letter_code
_entity_poly.pdbx_strand_id
1 'polypeptide(L)'
;MSKYKTMLMPLVILQQYQNLFWSKANRLNNCWNWRPAPASGKYGLFAIVHNKIRYHIRAHRAAWMLQHHCQIPPKLLICHHCDNPVCVNPDHLFSGTNADNPSDMSQKEDHPRGEKEY
;
A
#
# COMPACT_ATOMS: atom_id res chain seq x y z
N MET A 1 -25.24 -8.46 14.21
CA MET A 1 -25.79 -7.72 13.05
C MET A 1 -24.89 -6.54 12.73
N SER A 2 -24.09 -6.60 11.66
CA SER A 2 -23.22 -5.49 11.26
C SER A 2 -24.07 -4.36 10.67
N LYS A 3 -24.18 -3.24 11.39
CA LYS A 3 -24.94 -2.03 10.97
C LYS A 3 -24.32 -1.30 9.77
N TYR A 4 -23.24 -1.83 9.19
CA TYR A 4 -22.41 -1.15 8.19
C TYR A 4 -22.29 -1.98 6.92
N LYS A 5 -22.67 -1.38 5.78
CA LYS A 5 -22.36 -1.88 4.45
C LYS A 5 -20.89 -1.54 4.15
N THR A 6 -20.15 -2.50 3.61
CA THR A 6 -18.74 -2.31 3.25
C THR A 6 -18.64 -2.04 1.75
N MET A 7 -17.92 -0.99 1.34
CA MET A 7 -17.77 -0.61 -0.08
C MET A 7 -16.31 -0.26 -0.42
N LEU A 8 -15.96 -0.38 -1.71
CA LEU A 8 -14.75 0.21 -2.27
C LEU A 8 -14.78 1.73 -2.05
N MET A 9 -13.65 2.30 -1.65
CA MET A 9 -13.54 3.73 -1.35
C MET A 9 -13.51 4.56 -2.64
N PRO A 10 -14.46 5.50 -2.86
CA PRO A 10 -14.37 6.47 -3.94
C PRO A 10 -13.25 7.50 -3.66
N LEU A 11 -12.56 7.95 -4.70
CA LEU A 11 -11.52 8.98 -4.59
C LEU A 11 -12.00 10.24 -3.87
N VAL A 12 -13.21 10.73 -4.18
CA VAL A 12 -13.80 11.94 -3.57
C VAL A 12 -13.91 11.77 -2.05
N ILE A 13 -14.34 10.60 -1.59
CA ILE A 13 -14.40 10.31 -0.16
C ILE A 13 -12.98 10.25 0.41
N LEU A 14 -12.04 9.57 -0.24
CA LEU A 14 -10.65 9.50 0.22
C LEU A 14 -10.01 10.91 0.38
N GLN A 15 -10.25 11.81 -0.57
CA GLN A 15 -9.74 13.18 -0.55
C GLN A 15 -10.26 13.99 0.65
N GLN A 16 -11.51 13.77 1.09
CA GLN A 16 -12.05 14.42 2.29
C GLN A 16 -11.28 14.01 3.56
N TYR A 17 -10.69 12.81 3.58
CA TYR A 17 -9.94 12.29 4.72
C TYR A 17 -8.43 12.28 4.51
N GLN A 18 -7.90 12.99 3.51
CA GLN A 18 -6.47 13.01 3.19
C GLN A 18 -5.60 13.50 4.37
N ASN A 19 -6.07 14.51 5.11
CA ASN A 19 -5.34 15.04 6.26
C ASN A 19 -5.23 14.00 7.37
N LEU A 20 -6.32 13.28 7.64
CA LEU A 20 -6.34 12.16 8.59
C LEU A 20 -5.46 10.99 8.13
N PHE A 21 -5.41 10.74 6.82
CA PHE A 21 -4.52 9.74 6.25
C PHE A 21 -3.05 10.11 6.51
N TRP A 22 -2.63 11.31 6.08
CA TRP A 22 -1.25 11.75 6.23
C TRP A 22 -0.81 11.96 7.69
N SER A 23 -1.74 12.31 8.59
CA SER A 23 -1.43 12.42 10.03
C SER A 23 -1.08 11.08 10.69
N LYS A 24 -1.44 9.96 10.06
CA LYS A 24 -1.15 8.59 10.56
C LYS A 24 0.11 7.98 9.95
N ALA A 25 0.65 8.57 8.88
CA ALA A 25 1.86 8.09 8.23
C ALA A 25 3.08 8.52 9.05
N ASN A 26 3.86 7.55 9.53
CA ASN A 26 5.09 7.83 10.27
C ASN A 26 6.26 7.98 9.30
N ARG A 27 6.76 9.21 9.13
CA ARG A 27 7.87 9.51 8.20
C ARG A 27 9.19 9.15 8.87
N LEU A 28 9.74 7.97 8.56
CA LEU A 28 10.99 7.47 9.11
C LEU A 28 11.99 7.25 7.96
N ASN A 29 13.08 8.02 7.96
CA ASN A 29 14.04 8.08 6.86
C ASN A 29 13.32 8.39 5.52
N ASN A 30 13.61 7.65 4.45
CA ASN A 30 12.99 7.81 3.14
C ASN A 30 11.60 7.12 3.03
N CYS A 31 11.22 6.27 3.99
CA CYS A 31 9.94 5.57 3.97
C CYS A 31 8.90 6.23 4.87
N TRP A 32 7.65 6.27 4.43
CA TRP A 32 6.54 6.71 5.27
C TRP A 32 5.79 5.48 5.73
N ASN A 33 6.05 5.02 6.94
CA ASN A 33 5.55 3.75 7.45
C ASN A 33 4.12 3.91 7.96
N TRP A 34 3.22 3.11 7.39
CA TRP A 34 1.88 2.94 7.90
C TRP A 34 1.85 1.86 8.96
N ARG A 35 1.42 2.19 10.17
CA ARG A 35 1.29 1.17 11.23
C ARG A 35 0.20 0.15 10.84
N PRO A 36 0.53 -1.13 10.63
CA PRO A 36 -0.49 -2.14 10.35
C PRO A 36 -1.38 -2.31 11.58
N ALA A 37 -2.67 -2.60 11.38
CA ALA A 37 -3.48 -3.09 12.49
C ALA A 37 -2.93 -4.47 12.90
N PRO A 38 -2.87 -4.82 14.20
CA PRO A 38 -2.27 -6.08 14.67
C PRO A 38 -2.80 -7.34 13.97
N ALA A 39 -4.03 -7.29 13.45
CA ALA A 39 -4.70 -8.40 12.77
C ALA A 39 -4.63 -8.36 11.22
N SER A 40 -4.00 -7.35 10.60
CA SER A 40 -4.07 -7.10 9.13
C SER A 40 -2.92 -7.66 8.30
N GLY A 41 -1.98 -8.41 8.91
CA GLY A 41 -0.80 -8.95 8.21
C GLY A 41 0.27 -7.89 7.89
N LYS A 42 1.08 -8.13 6.86
CA LYS A 42 2.21 -7.25 6.43
C LYS A 42 1.78 -5.90 5.83
N TYR A 43 0.49 -5.68 5.57
CA TYR A 43 0.01 -4.53 4.82
C TYR A 43 -0.84 -3.58 5.67
N GLY A 44 -0.55 -2.29 5.57
CA GLY A 44 -1.35 -1.24 6.21
C GLY A 44 -2.76 -1.12 5.59
N LEU A 45 -3.77 -1.00 6.44
CA LEU A 45 -5.16 -0.72 6.03
C LEU A 45 -5.57 0.68 6.51
N PHE A 46 -6.15 1.47 5.63
CA PHE A 46 -6.86 2.70 5.99
C PHE A 46 -8.36 2.43 5.94
N ALA A 47 -9.03 2.58 7.08
CA ALA A 47 -10.47 2.39 7.22
C ALA A 47 -11.11 3.64 7.83
N ILE A 48 -12.26 4.03 7.27
CA ILE A 48 -13.07 5.16 7.73
C ILE A 48 -14.54 4.78 7.71
N VAL A 49 -15.34 5.52 8.48
CA VAL A 49 -16.80 5.47 8.40
C VAL A 49 -17.27 6.83 7.89
N HIS A 50 -18.02 6.83 6.79
CA HIS A 50 -18.61 8.01 6.20
C HIS A 50 -20.10 7.74 5.93
N ASN A 51 -20.99 8.58 6.45
CA ASN A 51 -22.45 8.41 6.35
C ASN A 51 -22.96 7.00 6.73
N LYS A 52 -22.46 6.45 7.85
CA LYS A 52 -22.78 5.09 8.33
C LYS A 52 -22.39 3.97 7.36
N ILE A 53 -21.53 4.25 6.37
CA ILE A 53 -20.93 3.27 5.46
C ILE A 53 -19.46 3.10 5.84
N ARG A 54 -18.98 1.86 5.93
CA ARG A 54 -17.57 1.57 6.22
C ARG A 54 -16.82 1.44 4.91
N TYR A 55 -15.78 2.25 4.74
CA TYR A 55 -14.85 2.16 3.62
C TYR A 55 -13.50 1.68 4.13
N HIS A 56 -12.83 0.85 3.33
CA HIS A 56 -11.47 0.42 3.60
C HIS A 56 -10.68 0.32 2.30
N ILE A 57 -9.39 0.62 2.38
CA ILE A 57 -8.46 0.57 1.27
C ILE A 57 -7.06 0.26 1.82
N ARG A 58 -6.23 -0.45 1.04
CA ARG A 58 -4.81 -0.64 1.40
C ARG A 58 -4.12 0.73 1.45
N ALA A 59 -3.30 0.96 2.46
CA ALA A 59 -2.73 2.28 2.71
C ALA A 59 -1.85 2.77 1.55
N HIS A 60 -1.03 1.91 0.95
CA HIS A 60 -0.22 2.29 -0.23
C HIS A 60 -1.10 2.67 -1.44
N ARG A 61 -2.23 1.98 -1.65
CA ARG A 61 -3.18 2.34 -2.73
C ARG A 61 -3.81 3.71 -2.47
N ALA A 62 -4.15 4.00 -1.21
CA ALA A 62 -4.67 5.31 -0.83
C ALA A 62 -3.66 6.43 -1.08
N ALA A 63 -2.39 6.23 -0.70
CA ALA A 63 -1.33 7.19 -0.96
C ALA A 63 -1.15 7.45 -2.47
N TRP A 64 -1.11 6.40 -3.29
CA TRP A 64 -1.01 6.54 -4.74
C TRP A 64 -2.20 7.30 -5.34
N MET A 65 -3.43 6.97 -4.92
CA MET A 65 -4.66 7.65 -5.37
C MET A 65 -4.70 9.13 -4.97
N LEU A 66 -4.22 9.46 -3.77
CA LEU A 66 -4.14 10.84 -3.29
C LEU A 66 -3.11 11.65 -4.08
N GLN A 67 -1.96 11.03 -4.41
CA GLN A 67 -0.90 11.68 -5.20
C GLN A 67 -1.33 11.92 -6.66
N HIS A 68 -1.94 10.91 -7.29
CA HIS A 68 -2.29 10.96 -8.71
C HIS A 68 -3.69 11.53 -8.96
N HIS A 69 -4.44 11.83 -7.90
CA HIS A 69 -5.82 12.32 -7.95
C HIS A 69 -6.71 11.49 -8.88
N CYS A 70 -6.52 10.16 -8.90
CA CYS A 70 -7.25 9.25 -9.78
C CYS A 70 -7.65 7.95 -9.08
N GLN A 71 -8.72 7.31 -9.56
CA GLN A 71 -9.13 5.99 -9.09
C GLN A 71 -8.21 4.94 -9.72
N ILE A 72 -7.74 3.98 -8.93
CA ILE A 72 -6.98 2.86 -9.48
C ILE A 72 -7.93 2.00 -10.32
N PRO A 73 -7.67 1.83 -11.64
CA PRO A 73 -8.47 0.96 -12.49
C PRO A 73 -8.54 -0.46 -11.95
N PRO A 74 -9.64 -1.20 -12.22
CA PRO A 74 -9.68 -2.63 -11.95
C PRO A 74 -8.48 -3.33 -12.59
N LYS A 75 -7.87 -4.28 -11.88
CA LYS A 75 -6.67 -5.06 -12.30
C LYS A 75 -5.32 -4.32 -12.29
N LEU A 76 -5.27 -3.02 -12.00
CA LEU A 76 -3.99 -2.33 -11.80
C LEU A 76 -3.45 -2.61 -10.39
N LEU A 77 -2.17 -2.97 -10.32
CA LEU A 77 -1.43 -3.14 -9.08
C LEU A 77 -0.64 -1.88 -8.77
N ILE A 78 -0.51 -1.57 -7.48
CA ILE A 78 0.38 -0.51 -7.00
C ILE A 78 1.53 -1.22 -6.30
N CYS A 79 2.73 -1.03 -6.82
CA CYS A 79 3.95 -1.67 -6.38
C CYS A 79 4.87 -0.67 -5.69
N HIS A 80 5.85 -1.19 -4.96
CA HIS A 80 6.84 -0.39 -4.24
C HIS A 80 8.19 -0.43 -4.95
N HIS A 81 8.87 0.72 -5.06
CA HIS A 81 10.29 0.78 -5.40
C HIS A 81 11.20 0.39 -4.23
N CYS A 82 10.65 0.33 -3.02
CA CYS A 82 11.35 -0.07 -1.81
C CYS A 82 10.89 -1.46 -1.33
N ASP A 83 11.79 -2.22 -0.68
CA ASP A 83 11.49 -3.52 -0.06
C ASP A 83 10.73 -3.38 1.29
N ASN A 84 9.86 -2.38 1.41
CA ASN A 84 9.13 -2.07 2.63
C ASN A 84 7.61 -2.07 2.39
N PRO A 85 6.89 -3.17 2.70
CA PRO A 85 5.48 -3.34 2.35
C PRO A 85 4.52 -2.39 3.09
N VAL A 86 4.97 -1.78 4.19
CA VAL A 86 4.18 -0.80 4.95
C VAL A 86 4.43 0.65 4.52
N CYS A 87 5.33 0.87 3.54
CA CYS A 87 5.59 2.20 3.02
C CYS A 87 4.38 2.76 2.27
N VAL A 88 4.07 4.04 2.53
CA VAL A 88 3.02 4.82 1.87
C VAL A 88 3.58 6.13 1.29
N ASN A 89 4.91 6.25 1.18
CA ASN A 89 5.53 7.39 0.50
C ASN A 89 5.17 7.34 -0.99
N PRO A 90 4.47 8.34 -1.55
CA PRO A 90 4.10 8.35 -2.97
C PRO A 90 5.28 8.18 -3.92
N ASP A 91 6.45 8.74 -3.59
CA ASP A 91 7.65 8.65 -4.43
C ASP A 91 8.21 7.21 -4.51
N HIS A 92 7.81 6.35 -3.57
CA HIS A 92 8.16 4.93 -3.57
C HIS A 92 7.09 4.05 -4.22
N LEU A 93 6.03 4.62 -4.80
CA LEU A 93 4.89 3.88 -5.33
C LEU A 93 4.75 4.08 -6.84
N PHE A 94 4.50 2.99 -7.57
CA PHE A 94 4.26 3.02 -9.01
C PHE A 94 3.11 2.10 -9.42
N SER A 95 2.46 2.42 -10.54
CA SER A 95 1.46 1.54 -11.15
C SER A 95 2.13 0.44 -11.97
N GLY A 96 1.83 -0.82 -11.65
CA GLY A 96 2.27 -1.99 -12.42
C GLY A 96 1.09 -2.76 -13.00
N THR A 97 1.34 -3.48 -14.09
CA THR A 97 0.41 -4.46 -14.68
C THR A 97 0.84 -5.89 -14.32
N ASN A 98 -0.14 -6.78 -14.07
CA ASN A 98 0.13 -8.22 -13.89
C ASN A 98 0.86 -8.87 -15.08
N ALA A 99 0.95 -8.19 -16.23
CA ALA A 99 1.58 -8.68 -17.45
C ALA A 99 3.13 -8.80 -17.36
N ASP A 100 3.75 -8.40 -16.24
CA ASP A 100 5.21 -8.49 -16.05
C ASP A 100 5.63 -9.37 -14.84
N ASN A 101 4.75 -10.22 -14.29
CA ASN A 101 5.13 -11.05 -13.13
C ASN A 101 5.33 -12.54 -13.45
N PRO A 102 6.56 -12.96 -13.82
CA PRO A 102 7.07 -14.28 -13.51
C PRO A 102 8.15 -14.23 -12.41
N SER A 103 8.07 -13.31 -11.43
CA SER A 103 9.07 -13.25 -10.35
C SER A 103 8.46 -12.86 -9.01
N ASP A 104 7.69 -13.77 -8.43
CA ASP A 104 7.52 -13.83 -6.97
C ASP A 104 7.97 -15.18 -6.40
N MET A 105 9.03 -15.80 -6.95
CA MET A 105 9.71 -16.91 -6.29
C MET A 105 11.21 -16.97 -6.61
N SER A 106 12.03 -16.79 -5.57
CA SER A 106 13.49 -17.04 -5.51
C SER A 106 14.40 -15.99 -6.17
N GLN A 107 15.66 -15.93 -5.72
CA GLN A 107 16.69 -14.91 -6.02
C GLN A 107 16.70 -13.67 -5.10
N LYS A 108 16.58 -13.89 -3.79
CA LYS A 108 17.29 -13.05 -2.82
C LYS A 108 18.03 -13.95 -1.84
N GLU A 109 19.00 -14.69 -2.36
CA GLU A 109 20.04 -15.36 -1.59
C GLU A 109 21.39 -15.08 -2.25
N ASP A 110 21.91 -13.88 -2.05
CA ASP A 110 23.33 -13.62 -2.30
C ASP A 110 24.09 -13.98 -1.02
N HIS A 111 24.26 -15.29 -0.79
CA HIS A 111 25.23 -15.81 0.15
C HIS A 111 26.57 -15.91 -0.60
N PRO A 112 27.65 -15.25 -0.14
CA PRO A 112 28.95 -15.32 -0.82
C PRO A 112 29.49 -16.75 -0.69
N ARG A 113 29.49 -17.49 -1.80
CA ARG A 113 30.05 -18.84 -1.84
C ARG A 113 31.56 -18.71 -2.00
N GLY A 114 32.27 -19.07 -0.92
CA GLY A 114 33.72 -19.09 -0.87
C GLY A 114 34.34 -19.84 -2.04
N GLU A 115 35.31 -19.18 -2.65
CA GLU A 115 36.17 -19.66 -3.73
C GLU A 115 37.04 -20.82 -3.21
N LYS A 116 37.07 -21.94 -3.96
CA LYS A 116 38.14 -22.93 -3.84
C LYS A 116 38.82 -23.00 -5.19
N GLU A 117 40.00 -22.39 -5.24
CA GLU A 117 40.97 -22.51 -6.32
C GLU A 117 41.49 -23.96 -6.41
N TYR A 118 41.77 -24.40 -7.64
CA TYR A 118 42.32 -25.72 -7.98
C TYR A 118 43.84 -25.77 -7.81
#